data_AF-A0A815P5T1-F1
#
_entry.id   AF-A0A815P5T1-F1
#
_cell.length_a   1.000
_cell.length_b   1.000
_cell.length_c   1.000
_cell.angle_alpha   90.00
_cell.angle_beta   90.00
_cell.angle_gamma   90.00
#
_symmetry.space_group_name_H-M   'P 1'
#
loop_
_entity.id
_entity.type
_entity.pdbx_description
1 polymer ?
#
loop_
_entity_poly.entity_id
_entity_poly.type
_entity_poly.pdbx_seq_one_letter_code
_entity_poly.pdbx_strand_id
1 'polypeptide(L)'
;DNKTNILITIRGTNIEQLYKARMIFDDLLKGLQFHLYNHLWVTVLFDATGQKFLHDVQIRTGTYIWWNWKSTFLSIFGEDHACQDAYRQIDTFIEERFSQREHSVLISIPEGCIRQCIQNWSMFRELNNKQIKITINIIKHLIVMIGDREKVVECEQKVKELLDKFVNIFNQSNGKKTIDMKNICPICDCEYDSPYVLQQCGHIFCRSCLSAYFDTYFDATKSFETFKLSCPCQECNEVCLIRDIVSILGFERMARLAMIAFQIYIRRVDNNLVQCMGIDCKQVYRPSKSSSMYFCNQCIKVYCVLCAVEYHTGMTCEQYKKLHKEKNEDAILQYNLGKQSYKPCPKCRTPIDKYAGCNAVRCTLCNIQFCWRCQATDEIDIHKHFMDPNSPCYNKMLDVNMAEIEF
;
A
#
# COMPACT_ATOMS: atom_id res chain seq x y z
N ASP A 1 7.95 -30.67 4.22
CA ASP A 1 8.44 -29.28 4.15
C ASP A 1 8.32 -28.57 5.49
N ASN A 2 9.37 -28.68 6.31
CA ASN A 2 9.53 -27.83 7.49
C ASN A 2 9.72 -26.40 7.02
N LYS A 3 8.64 -25.60 6.98
CA LYS A 3 8.74 -24.14 6.90
C LYS A 3 9.40 -23.68 8.19
N THR A 4 10.72 -23.60 8.20
CA THR A 4 11.47 -22.91 9.24
C THR A 4 11.09 -21.44 9.14
N ASN A 5 10.19 -21.00 10.02
CA ASN A 5 9.92 -19.58 10.19
C ASN A 5 11.21 -18.94 10.70
N ILE A 6 11.93 -18.26 9.81
CA ILE A 6 13.14 -17.53 10.17
C ILE A 6 12.70 -16.23 10.85
N LEU A 7 12.96 -16.10 12.15
CA LEU A 7 12.76 -14.87 12.90
C LEU A 7 14.04 -14.03 12.82
N ILE A 8 13.98 -12.90 12.12
CA ILE A 8 15.07 -11.94 12.06
C ILE A 8 14.77 -10.82 13.05
N THR A 9 15.64 -10.67 14.06
CA THR A 9 15.51 -9.61 15.08
C THR A 9 16.49 -8.49 14.79
N ILE A 10 15.97 -7.31 14.44
CA ILE A 10 16.79 -6.09 14.27
C ILE A 10 16.80 -5.33 15.61
N ARG A 11 17.99 -5.09 16.16
CA ARG A 11 18.19 -4.30 17.39
C ARG A 11 18.95 -3.02 17.06
N GLY A 12 18.60 -1.92 17.71
CA GLY A 12 19.24 -0.62 17.53
C GLY A 12 19.33 0.14 18.85
N THR A 13 20.25 1.11 18.92
CA THR A 13 20.44 1.96 20.12
C THR A 13 19.50 3.17 20.15
N ASN A 14 18.88 3.50 19.01
CA ASN A 14 17.84 4.52 18.87
C ASN A 14 16.83 4.07 17.80
N ILE A 15 15.56 4.44 18.00
CA ILE A 15 14.43 4.29 17.08
C ILE A 15 14.75 4.72 15.65
N GLU A 16 15.46 5.83 15.44
CA GLU A 16 15.79 6.33 14.09
C GLU A 16 16.72 5.37 13.33
N GLN A 17 17.70 4.78 14.03
CA GLN A 17 18.59 3.78 13.42
C GLN A 17 17.83 2.49 13.11
N LEU A 18 16.93 2.07 13.99
CA LEU A 18 16.09 0.89 13.78
C LEU A 18 15.14 1.08 12.59
N TYR A 19 14.62 2.29 12.38
CA TYR A 19 13.84 2.65 11.19
C TYR A 19 14.67 2.55 9.91
N LYS A 20 15.86 3.18 9.87
CA LYS A 20 16.75 3.10 8.69
C LYS A 20 17.14 1.66 8.37
N ALA A 21 17.50 0.88 9.39
CA ALA A 21 17.83 -0.54 9.23
C ALA A 21 16.63 -1.34 8.70
N ARG A 22 15.44 -1.09 9.23
CA ARG A 22 14.22 -1.73 8.73
C ARG A 22 13.90 -1.34 7.29
N MET A 23 14.01 -0.08 6.91
CA MET A 23 13.76 0.34 5.53
C MET A 23 14.70 -0.36 4.55
N ILE A 24 15.99 -0.43 4.88
CA ILE A 24 16.99 -1.17 4.09
C ILE A 24 16.60 -2.64 4.00
N PHE A 25 16.20 -3.24 5.12
CA PHE A 25 15.80 -4.64 5.18
C PHE A 25 14.53 -4.93 4.37
N ASP A 26 13.49 -4.09 4.50
CA ASP A 26 12.25 -4.21 3.74
C ASP A 26 12.51 -4.03 2.23
N ASP A 27 13.50 -3.23 1.84
CA ASP A 27 13.93 -3.06 0.45
C ASP A 27 14.68 -4.30 -0.08
N LEU A 28 15.61 -4.85 0.72
CA LEU A 28 16.29 -6.11 0.42
C LEU A 28 15.31 -7.27 0.23
N LEU A 29 14.23 -7.32 1.01
CA LEU A 29 13.19 -8.34 0.88
C LEU A 29 12.37 -8.25 -0.41
N LYS A 30 12.45 -7.15 -1.17
CA LYS A 30 11.78 -7.06 -2.48
C LYS A 30 12.53 -7.83 -3.57
N GLY A 31 13.85 -7.95 -3.45
CA GLY A 31 14.75 -8.46 -4.49
C GLY A 31 14.71 -7.61 -5.76
N LEU A 32 15.43 -8.05 -6.80
CA LEU A 32 15.30 -7.49 -8.15
C LEU A 32 13.95 -7.90 -8.73
N GLN A 33 13.10 -6.93 -9.06
CA GLN A 33 11.75 -7.19 -9.57
C GLN A 33 11.74 -7.35 -11.09
N PHE A 34 11.34 -8.54 -11.57
CA PHE A 34 11.01 -8.78 -12.97
C PHE A 34 9.50 -8.61 -13.14
N HIS A 35 9.07 -7.52 -13.75
CA HIS A 35 7.66 -7.21 -13.93
C HIS A 35 7.07 -7.95 -15.13
N LEU A 36 5.99 -8.68 -14.87
CA LEU A 36 5.24 -9.42 -15.87
C LEU A 36 4.18 -8.51 -16.50
N TYR A 37 4.61 -7.59 -17.36
CA TYR A 37 3.73 -6.60 -17.99
C TYR A 37 2.66 -7.23 -18.89
N ASN A 38 2.93 -8.43 -19.39
CA ASN A 38 2.03 -9.22 -20.20
C ASN A 38 1.50 -10.44 -19.43
N HIS A 39 0.17 -10.56 -19.32
CA HIS A 39 -0.47 -11.71 -18.66
C HIS A 39 -0.12 -13.04 -19.37
N LEU A 40 0.29 -12.98 -20.63
CA LEU A 40 0.83 -14.11 -21.39
C LEU A 40 2.14 -14.65 -20.80
N TRP A 41 2.99 -13.79 -20.24
CA TRP A 41 4.25 -14.20 -19.63
C TRP A 41 4.00 -15.03 -18.37
N VAL A 42 2.95 -14.68 -17.61
CA VAL A 42 2.47 -15.50 -16.48
C VAL A 42 2.04 -16.88 -16.96
N THR A 43 1.33 -17.00 -18.08
CA THR A 43 0.93 -18.34 -18.55
C THR A 43 2.09 -19.22 -19.01
N VAL A 44 3.11 -18.63 -19.65
CA VAL A 44 4.29 -19.35 -20.16
C VAL A 44 5.22 -19.76 -19.03
N LEU A 45 5.48 -18.87 -18.07
CA LEU A 45 6.37 -19.16 -16.94
C LEU A 45 5.77 -20.18 -15.96
N PHE A 46 4.45 -20.28 -15.88
CA PHE A 46 3.77 -21.14 -14.90
C PHE A 46 3.35 -22.51 -15.45
N ASP A 47 3.64 -22.81 -16.73
CA ASP A 47 3.53 -24.18 -17.24
C ASP A 47 4.68 -25.06 -16.71
N ALA A 48 4.61 -26.38 -16.92
CA ALA A 48 5.61 -27.31 -16.41
C ALA A 48 7.02 -27.04 -16.97
N THR A 49 7.11 -26.53 -18.20
CA THR A 49 8.36 -26.16 -18.87
C THR A 49 8.94 -24.87 -18.29
N GLY A 50 8.10 -23.85 -18.08
CA GLY A 50 8.48 -22.57 -17.49
C GLY A 50 8.95 -22.73 -16.05
N GLN A 51 8.25 -23.54 -15.24
CA GLN A 51 8.66 -23.82 -13.86
C GLN A 51 9.99 -24.55 -13.79
N LYS A 52 10.20 -25.53 -14.68
CA LYS A 52 11.49 -26.22 -14.80
C LYS A 52 12.59 -25.25 -15.23
N PHE A 53 12.31 -24.40 -16.21
CA PHE A 53 13.25 -23.38 -16.66
C PHE A 53 13.67 -22.42 -15.53
N LEU A 54 12.71 -21.89 -14.76
CA LEU A 54 13.00 -21.01 -13.61
C LEU A 54 13.86 -21.73 -12.57
N HIS A 55 13.58 -23.00 -12.29
CA HIS A 55 14.40 -23.81 -11.39
C HIS A 55 15.83 -23.96 -11.91
N ASP A 56 16.00 -24.23 -13.20
CA ASP A 56 17.32 -24.36 -13.82
C ASP A 56 18.08 -23.02 -13.84
N VAL A 57 17.40 -21.88 -14.01
CA VAL A 57 18.00 -20.53 -13.90
C VAL A 57 18.55 -20.31 -12.49
N GLN A 58 17.79 -20.65 -11.45
CA GLN A 58 18.25 -20.52 -10.06
C GLN A 58 19.55 -21.30 -9.83
N ILE A 59 19.62 -22.54 -10.33
CA ILE A 59 20.82 -23.40 -10.20
C ILE A 59 22.00 -22.78 -10.96
N ARG A 60 21.80 -22.34 -12.21
CA ARG A 60 22.89 -21.80 -13.05
C ARG A 60 23.46 -20.50 -12.52
N THR A 61 22.60 -19.62 -12.02
CA THR A 61 22.98 -18.27 -11.59
C THR A 61 23.30 -18.19 -10.10
N GLY A 62 22.99 -19.23 -9.32
CA GLY A 62 23.08 -19.19 -7.86
C GLY A 62 22.07 -18.23 -7.22
N THR A 63 21.00 -17.85 -7.95
CA THR A 63 19.94 -16.97 -7.45
C THR A 63 18.81 -17.76 -6.83
N TYR A 64 18.06 -17.10 -5.95
CA TYR A 64 16.74 -17.56 -5.53
C TYR A 64 15.68 -16.70 -6.21
N ILE A 65 14.83 -17.31 -6.99
CA ILE A 65 13.70 -16.66 -7.66
C ILE A 65 12.47 -17.02 -6.84
N TRP A 66 11.82 -16.01 -6.28
CA TRP A 66 10.54 -16.15 -5.61
C TRP A 66 9.43 -15.70 -6.55
N TRP A 67 8.36 -16.51 -6.60
CA TRP A 67 7.21 -16.21 -7.44
C TRP A 67 5.90 -16.60 -6.76
N ASN A 68 4.85 -15.84 -7.07
CA ASN A 68 3.48 -16.10 -6.65
C ASN A 68 2.57 -15.96 -7.89
N TRP A 69 1.68 -16.92 -8.12
CA TRP A 69 0.74 -16.84 -9.26
C TRP A 69 -0.21 -15.64 -9.18
N LYS A 70 -0.35 -15.02 -8.00
CA LYS A 70 -1.10 -13.79 -7.78
C LYS A 70 -0.26 -12.51 -7.94
N SER A 71 1.06 -12.58 -8.01
CA SER A 71 1.92 -11.40 -8.20
C SER A 71 2.10 -11.08 -9.68
N THR A 72 2.12 -9.79 -10.01
CA THR A 72 2.42 -9.28 -11.36
C THR A 72 3.92 -9.18 -11.62
N PHE A 73 4.74 -9.78 -10.75
CA PHE A 73 6.19 -9.75 -10.82
C PHE A 73 6.80 -11.01 -10.18
N LEU A 74 8.04 -11.31 -10.58
CA LEU A 74 8.96 -12.24 -9.92
C LEU A 74 9.97 -11.43 -9.12
N SER A 75 10.45 -11.97 -7.99
CA SER A 75 11.52 -11.35 -7.21
C SER A 75 12.76 -12.24 -7.27
N ILE A 76 13.88 -11.71 -7.74
CA ILE A 76 15.15 -12.41 -7.89
C ILE A 76 16.09 -11.96 -6.77
N PHE A 77 16.62 -12.89 -6.01
CA PHE A 77 17.52 -12.67 -4.88
C PHE A 77 18.87 -13.32 -5.15
N GLY A 78 19.95 -12.61 -4.82
CA GLY A 78 21.32 -13.05 -5.08
C GLY A 78 22.23 -11.84 -5.26
N GLU A 79 23.48 -12.07 -5.66
CA GLU A 79 24.40 -10.99 -6.02
C GLU A 79 23.92 -10.24 -7.26
N ASP A 80 24.19 -8.93 -7.34
CA ASP A 80 23.69 -8.06 -8.42
C ASP A 80 23.97 -8.62 -9.82
N HIS A 81 25.19 -9.12 -10.05
CA HIS A 81 25.58 -9.67 -11.35
C HIS A 81 24.77 -10.95 -11.69
N ALA A 82 24.54 -11.80 -10.71
CA ALA A 82 23.78 -13.04 -10.85
C ALA A 82 22.29 -12.76 -11.05
N CYS A 83 21.72 -11.80 -10.32
CA CYS A 83 20.36 -11.33 -10.48
C CYS A 83 20.11 -10.77 -11.89
N GLN A 84 21.03 -9.94 -12.39
CA GLN A 84 20.95 -9.37 -13.75
C GLN A 84 21.09 -10.44 -14.84
N ASP A 85 21.90 -11.48 -14.62
CA ASP A 85 22.01 -12.60 -15.55
C ASP A 85 20.73 -13.46 -15.55
N ALA A 86 20.18 -13.78 -14.37
CA ALA A 86 18.91 -14.47 -14.25
C ALA A 86 17.77 -13.67 -14.92
N TYR A 87 17.73 -12.35 -14.72
CA TYR A 87 16.78 -11.45 -15.37
C TYR A 87 16.85 -11.60 -16.90
N ARG A 88 18.06 -11.47 -17.48
CA ARG A 88 18.27 -11.59 -18.94
C ARG A 88 17.88 -12.96 -19.49
N GLN A 89 18.19 -14.04 -18.77
CA GLN A 89 17.78 -15.39 -19.17
C GLN A 89 16.25 -15.54 -19.19
N ILE A 90 15.56 -15.01 -18.18
CA ILE A 90 14.08 -15.04 -18.13
C ILE A 90 13.49 -14.23 -19.28
N ASP A 91 14.02 -13.04 -19.54
CA ASP A 91 13.57 -12.17 -20.63
C ASP A 91 13.72 -12.85 -21.99
N THR A 92 14.91 -13.40 -22.25
CA THR A 92 15.23 -14.14 -23.48
C THR A 92 14.33 -15.36 -23.65
N PHE A 93 14.11 -16.15 -22.59
CA PHE A 93 13.25 -17.32 -22.65
C PHE A 93 11.81 -16.97 -23.03
N ILE A 94 11.31 -15.87 -22.48
CA ILE A 94 10.00 -15.32 -22.83
C ILE A 94 10.01 -14.96 -24.31
N GLU A 95 10.92 -14.09 -24.75
CA GLU A 95 11.00 -13.62 -26.15
C GLU A 95 11.12 -14.77 -27.16
N GLU A 96 11.96 -15.77 -26.89
CA GLU A 96 12.17 -16.94 -27.74
C GLU A 96 10.93 -17.82 -27.84
N ARG A 97 10.23 -18.06 -26.72
CA ARG A 97 8.96 -18.82 -26.74
C ARG A 97 7.89 -18.13 -27.56
N PHE A 98 7.77 -16.81 -27.44
CA PHE A 98 6.84 -16.01 -28.25
C PHE A 98 7.25 -15.93 -29.73
N SER A 99 8.55 -16.05 -30.03
CA SER A 99 9.06 -15.93 -31.41
C SER A 99 9.10 -17.25 -32.17
N GLN A 100 9.36 -18.39 -31.51
CA GLN A 100 9.74 -19.63 -32.22
C GLN A 100 8.72 -20.77 -32.22
N ARG A 101 7.72 -20.82 -31.33
CA ARG A 101 6.83 -22.01 -31.24
C ARG A 101 5.34 -21.74 -31.06
N GLU A 102 4.96 -20.54 -30.62
CA GLU A 102 3.56 -20.24 -30.29
C GLU A 102 3.17 -18.91 -30.93
N HIS A 103 2.34 -18.96 -31.97
CA HIS A 103 1.72 -17.75 -32.49
C HIS A 103 0.73 -17.24 -31.44
N SER A 104 0.88 -15.98 -31.04
CA SER A 104 -0.03 -15.35 -30.12
C SER A 104 -0.77 -14.21 -30.80
N VAL A 105 -2.09 -14.18 -30.61
CA VAL A 105 -2.97 -13.15 -31.14
C VAL A 105 -3.78 -12.58 -29.98
N LEU A 106 -3.82 -11.25 -29.95
CA LEU A 106 -4.58 -10.45 -28.99
C LEU A 106 -5.72 -9.77 -29.73
N ILE A 107 -6.97 -10.10 -29.36
CA ILE A 107 -8.15 -9.42 -29.91
C ILE A 107 -8.74 -8.54 -28.81
N SER A 108 -8.95 -7.27 -29.14
CA SER A 108 -9.69 -6.36 -28.27
C SER A 108 -11.16 -6.75 -28.24
N ILE A 109 -11.72 -6.92 -27.05
CA ILE A 109 -13.15 -7.15 -26.86
C ILE A 109 -13.86 -5.80 -27.05
N PRO A 110 -14.87 -5.71 -27.93
CA PRO A 110 -15.65 -4.49 -28.11
C PRO A 110 -16.27 -4.01 -26.80
N GLU A 111 -16.39 -2.68 -26.67
CA GLU A 111 -16.93 -2.06 -25.45
C GLU A 111 -18.35 -2.58 -25.15
N GLY A 112 -18.62 -2.94 -23.88
CA GLY A 112 -19.92 -3.48 -23.47
C GLY A 112 -20.10 -4.99 -23.69
N CYS A 113 -19.28 -5.63 -24.51
CA CYS A 113 -19.43 -7.06 -24.85
C CYS A 113 -18.78 -8.02 -23.83
N ILE A 114 -18.07 -7.50 -22.82
CA ILE A 114 -17.31 -8.33 -21.87
C ILE A 114 -18.21 -9.26 -21.05
N ARG A 115 -19.40 -8.80 -20.67
CA ARG A 115 -20.38 -9.60 -19.94
C ARG A 115 -20.87 -10.76 -20.79
N GLN A 116 -21.14 -10.51 -22.07
CA GLN A 116 -21.55 -11.54 -23.02
C GLN A 116 -20.44 -12.56 -23.24
N CYS A 117 -19.17 -12.12 -23.30
CA CYS A 117 -18.04 -13.04 -23.42
C CYS A 117 -17.90 -13.97 -22.20
N ILE A 118 -18.15 -13.44 -20.99
CA ILE A 118 -18.09 -14.23 -19.75
C ILE A 118 -19.28 -15.19 -19.64
N GLN A 119 -20.51 -14.70 -19.91
CA GLN A 119 -21.73 -15.51 -19.83
C GLN A 119 -21.73 -16.65 -20.85
N ASN A 120 -21.13 -16.43 -22.03
CA ASN A 120 -21.04 -17.40 -23.11
C ASN A 120 -19.64 -18.03 -23.22
N TRP A 121 -18.90 -18.13 -22.11
CA TRP A 121 -17.54 -18.69 -22.09
C TRP A 121 -17.44 -20.11 -22.67
N SER A 122 -18.51 -20.91 -22.59
CA SER A 122 -18.60 -22.23 -23.20
C SER A 122 -18.24 -22.21 -24.70
N MET A 123 -18.69 -21.20 -25.43
CA MET A 123 -18.44 -21.06 -26.88
C MET A 123 -16.95 -20.85 -27.18
N PHE A 124 -16.24 -20.08 -26.36
CA PHE A 124 -14.79 -19.91 -26.48
C PHE A 124 -14.03 -21.16 -26.02
N ARG A 125 -14.55 -21.86 -25.01
CA ARG A 125 -13.95 -23.09 -24.49
C ARG A 125 -14.00 -24.23 -25.51
N GLU A 126 -15.03 -24.30 -26.35
CA GLU A 126 -15.13 -25.29 -27.44
C GLU A 126 -14.05 -25.10 -28.51
N LEU A 127 -13.52 -23.88 -28.65
CA LEU A 127 -12.42 -23.58 -29.55
C LEU A 127 -11.05 -23.98 -28.97
N ASN A 128 -10.97 -24.28 -27.67
CA ASN A 128 -9.74 -24.80 -27.06
C ASN A 128 -9.49 -26.25 -27.46
N ASN A 129 -8.26 -26.54 -27.86
CA ASN A 129 -7.82 -27.90 -28.15
C ASN A 129 -6.35 -28.07 -27.73
N LYS A 130 -5.72 -29.19 -28.10
CA LYS A 130 -4.30 -29.44 -27.74
C LYS A 130 -3.32 -28.49 -28.45
N GLN A 131 -3.73 -27.86 -29.55
CA GLN A 131 -2.92 -27.00 -30.41
C GLN A 131 -3.19 -25.51 -30.22
N ILE A 132 -4.34 -25.12 -29.63
CA ILE A 132 -4.71 -23.73 -29.33
C ILE A 132 -5.28 -23.63 -27.93
N LYS A 133 -4.78 -22.66 -27.18
CA LYS A 133 -5.32 -22.20 -25.90
C LYS A 133 -5.82 -20.77 -26.02
N ILE A 134 -7.07 -20.56 -25.63
CA ILE A 134 -7.80 -19.31 -25.60
C ILE A 134 -8.11 -18.98 -24.15
N THR A 135 -7.80 -17.74 -23.77
CA THR A 135 -8.09 -17.18 -22.46
C THR A 135 -8.64 -15.77 -22.61
N ILE A 136 -9.45 -15.33 -21.65
CA ILE A 136 -9.92 -13.94 -21.60
C ILE A 136 -9.15 -13.23 -20.49
N ASN A 137 -8.38 -12.20 -20.86
CA ASN A 137 -7.95 -11.22 -19.90
C ASN A 137 -9.12 -10.28 -19.63
N ILE A 138 -9.81 -10.56 -18.53
CA ILE A 138 -10.90 -9.77 -18.03
C ILE A 138 -10.39 -8.32 -17.92
N ILE A 139 -9.45 -8.02 -17.04
CA ILE A 139 -8.99 -6.64 -16.75
C ILE A 139 -8.66 -5.81 -18.00
N LYS A 140 -7.90 -6.37 -18.95
CA LYS A 140 -7.46 -5.65 -20.16
C LYS A 140 -8.48 -5.66 -21.31
N HIS A 141 -9.63 -6.31 -21.16
CA HIS A 141 -10.61 -6.51 -22.24
C HIS A 141 -9.99 -7.17 -23.48
N LEU A 142 -9.14 -8.18 -23.29
CA LEU A 142 -8.47 -8.88 -24.38
C LEU A 142 -8.87 -10.36 -24.39
N ILE A 143 -9.15 -10.88 -25.57
CA ILE A 143 -9.07 -12.32 -25.85
C ILE A 143 -7.65 -12.63 -26.27
N VAL A 144 -7.10 -13.65 -25.65
CA VAL A 144 -5.72 -14.07 -25.81
C VAL A 144 -5.73 -15.48 -26.37
N MET A 145 -5.16 -15.66 -27.55
CA MET A 145 -5.03 -16.96 -28.21
C MET A 145 -3.55 -17.29 -28.38
N ILE A 146 -3.18 -18.53 -28.08
CA ILE A 146 -1.81 -19.03 -28.15
C ILE A 146 -1.84 -20.43 -28.76
N GLY A 147 -0.97 -20.71 -29.72
CA GLY A 147 -0.91 -22.04 -30.33
C GLY A 147 -0.18 -22.09 -31.66
N ASP A 148 -0.40 -23.17 -32.40
CA ASP A 148 0.13 -23.34 -33.75
C ASP A 148 -0.35 -22.20 -34.66
N ARG A 149 0.55 -21.59 -35.45
CA ARG A 149 0.26 -20.39 -36.24
C ARG A 149 -0.96 -20.52 -37.14
N GLU A 150 -1.04 -21.59 -37.92
CA GLU A 150 -2.16 -21.84 -38.83
C GLU A 150 -3.49 -21.95 -38.06
N LYS A 151 -3.45 -22.62 -36.91
CA LYS A 151 -4.62 -22.85 -36.07
C LYS A 151 -5.07 -21.58 -35.35
N VAL A 152 -4.14 -20.78 -34.85
CA VAL A 152 -4.47 -19.49 -34.21
C VAL A 152 -5.09 -18.52 -35.21
N VAL A 153 -4.59 -18.45 -36.45
CA VAL A 153 -5.19 -17.61 -37.51
C VAL A 153 -6.60 -18.09 -37.89
N GLU A 154 -6.82 -19.40 -37.99
CA GLU A 154 -8.16 -19.98 -38.22
C GLU A 154 -9.11 -19.65 -37.06
N CYS A 155 -8.62 -19.73 -35.83
CA CYS A 155 -9.39 -19.47 -34.61
C CYS A 155 -9.72 -17.98 -34.44
N GLU A 156 -8.81 -17.09 -34.85
CA GLU A 156 -8.99 -15.64 -34.79
C GLU A 156 -10.25 -15.20 -35.53
N GLN A 157 -10.51 -15.75 -36.72
CA GLN A 157 -11.72 -15.46 -37.50
C GLN A 157 -12.99 -15.86 -36.75
N LYS A 158 -13.01 -17.07 -36.18
CA LYS A 158 -14.16 -17.58 -35.40
C LYS A 158 -14.43 -16.73 -34.15
N VAL A 159 -13.36 -16.28 -33.48
CA VAL A 159 -13.49 -15.40 -32.32
C VAL A 159 -14.05 -14.03 -32.73
N LYS A 160 -13.61 -13.45 -33.85
CA LYS A 160 -14.17 -12.19 -34.36
C LYS A 160 -15.66 -12.31 -34.68
N GLU A 161 -16.08 -13.40 -35.34
CA GLU A 161 -17.50 -13.65 -35.62
C GLU A 161 -18.35 -13.79 -34.35
N LEU A 162 -17.81 -14.41 -33.28
CA LEU A 162 -18.48 -14.49 -31.98
C LEU A 162 -18.63 -13.10 -31.34
N LEU A 163 -17.59 -12.28 -31.42
CA LEU A 163 -17.65 -10.91 -30.92
C LEU A 163 -18.68 -10.07 -31.67
N ASP A 164 -18.77 -10.19 -33.00
CA ASP A 164 -19.78 -9.50 -33.80
C ASP A 164 -21.21 -9.92 -33.41
N LYS A 165 -21.43 -11.21 -33.14
CA LYS A 165 -22.70 -11.69 -32.60
C LYS A 165 -23.01 -11.06 -31.25
N PHE A 166 -22.03 -10.93 -30.36
CA PHE A 166 -22.22 -10.30 -29.06
C PHE A 166 -22.46 -8.79 -29.14
N VAL A 167 -21.87 -8.10 -30.11
CA VAL A 167 -22.18 -6.70 -30.41
C VAL A 167 -23.65 -6.56 -30.82
N ASN A 168 -24.13 -7.44 -31.70
CA ASN A 168 -25.53 -7.43 -32.12
C ASN A 168 -26.51 -7.73 -30.97
N ILE A 169 -26.19 -8.70 -30.11
CA ILE A 169 -26.99 -9.01 -28.91
C ILE A 169 -26.97 -7.82 -27.94
N PHE A 170 -25.82 -7.19 -27.74
CA PHE A 170 -25.70 -5.99 -26.91
C PHE A 170 -26.59 -4.86 -27.44
N ASN A 171 -26.52 -4.58 -28.74
CA ASN A 171 -27.36 -3.58 -29.41
C ASN A 171 -28.86 -3.90 -29.30
N GLN A 172 -29.26 -5.18 -29.40
CA GLN A 172 -30.66 -5.61 -29.26
C GLN A 172 -31.16 -5.55 -27.80
N SER A 173 -30.33 -5.93 -26.83
CA SER A 173 -30.66 -5.89 -25.39
C SER A 173 -30.77 -4.45 -24.85
N ASN A 174 -30.09 -3.49 -25.47
CA ASN A 174 -30.23 -2.06 -25.20
C ASN A 174 -31.39 -1.40 -25.97
N GLY A 175 -32.20 -2.17 -26.72
CA GLY A 175 -33.34 -1.68 -27.51
C GLY A 175 -34.54 -1.11 -26.73
N LYS A 176 -34.38 -0.73 -25.45
CA LYS A 176 -35.42 -0.02 -24.68
C LYS A 176 -34.92 0.78 -23.46
N LYS A 177 -33.65 1.16 -23.44
CA LYS A 177 -33.19 2.29 -22.61
C LYS A 177 -32.57 3.26 -23.60
N THR A 178 -33.26 4.38 -23.84
CA THR A 178 -32.75 5.47 -24.66
C THR A 178 -31.33 5.80 -24.19
N ILE A 179 -30.33 5.37 -24.97
CA ILE A 179 -29.04 6.02 -25.01
C ILE A 179 -29.43 7.46 -25.35
N ASP A 180 -29.33 8.38 -24.38
CA ASP A 180 -29.62 9.78 -24.64
C ASP A 180 -28.68 10.17 -25.78
N MET A 181 -29.26 10.38 -26.95
CA MET A 181 -28.59 10.51 -28.23
C MET A 181 -28.02 11.92 -28.39
N LYS A 182 -27.67 12.54 -27.25
CA LYS A 182 -26.81 13.70 -27.19
C LYS A 182 -25.39 13.15 -27.28
N ASN A 183 -24.63 13.59 -28.28
CA ASN A 183 -23.19 13.30 -28.42
C ASN A 183 -22.35 13.99 -27.31
N ILE A 184 -22.91 14.13 -26.11
CA ILE A 184 -22.46 15.03 -25.06
C ILE A 184 -22.43 14.25 -23.74
N CYS A 185 -21.33 14.38 -23.01
CA CYS A 185 -21.13 13.71 -21.74
C CYS A 185 -22.04 14.31 -20.65
N PRO A 186 -22.81 13.49 -19.90
CA PRO A 186 -23.71 13.99 -18.85
C PRO A 186 -23.03 14.68 -17.65
N ILE A 187 -21.69 14.57 -17.52
CA ILE A 187 -20.93 15.16 -16.41
C ILE A 187 -20.39 16.54 -16.78
N CYS A 188 -19.77 16.68 -17.95
CA CYS A 188 -19.14 17.94 -18.38
C CYS A 188 -19.97 18.72 -19.39
N ASP A 189 -21.07 18.16 -19.88
CA ASP A 189 -21.93 18.75 -20.92
C ASP A 189 -21.16 19.16 -22.19
N CYS A 190 -20.05 18.47 -22.48
CA CYS A 190 -19.21 18.63 -23.67
C CYS A 190 -19.25 17.38 -24.55
N GLU A 191 -18.79 17.48 -25.80
CA GLU A 191 -18.56 16.31 -26.65
C GLU A 191 -17.67 15.26 -25.97
N TYR A 192 -17.87 13.99 -26.32
CA TYR A 192 -17.11 12.89 -25.73
C TYR A 192 -15.62 12.96 -26.09
N ASP A 193 -14.81 13.30 -25.10
CA ASP A 193 -13.37 13.10 -25.12
C ASP A 193 -13.03 11.74 -24.49
N SER A 194 -12.49 10.83 -25.30
CA SER A 194 -12.17 9.45 -24.92
C SER A 194 -13.35 8.77 -24.18
N PRO A 195 -14.44 8.40 -24.89
CA PRO A 195 -15.62 7.84 -24.26
C PRO A 195 -15.32 6.53 -23.53
N TYR A 196 -16.10 6.28 -22.48
CA TYR A 196 -16.13 5.00 -21.77
C TYR A 196 -17.56 4.64 -21.42
N VAL A 197 -17.94 3.40 -21.72
CA VAL A 197 -19.25 2.84 -21.42
C VAL A 197 -19.21 2.09 -20.10
N LEU A 198 -20.02 2.49 -19.11
CA LEU A 198 -20.15 1.74 -17.86
C LEU A 198 -20.77 0.36 -18.13
N GLN A 199 -20.10 -0.70 -17.70
CA GLN A 199 -20.45 -2.06 -18.11
C GLN A 199 -21.77 -2.58 -17.50
N GLN A 200 -22.20 -2.02 -16.35
CA GLN A 200 -23.45 -2.44 -15.70
C GLN A 200 -24.70 -1.80 -16.33
N CYS A 201 -24.66 -0.50 -16.63
CA CYS A 201 -25.83 0.27 -17.06
C CYS A 201 -25.79 0.76 -18.51
N GLY A 202 -24.62 0.73 -19.17
CA GLY A 202 -24.45 1.15 -20.56
C GLY A 202 -24.31 2.67 -20.77
N HIS A 203 -24.32 3.49 -19.71
CA HIS A 203 -24.15 4.94 -19.84
C HIS A 203 -22.72 5.32 -20.24
N ILE A 204 -22.60 6.35 -21.09
CA ILE A 204 -21.35 6.80 -21.70
C ILE A 204 -20.89 8.11 -21.06
N PHE A 205 -19.61 8.19 -20.74
CA PHE A 205 -18.97 9.37 -20.16
C PHE A 205 -17.55 9.54 -20.71
N CYS A 206 -16.99 10.76 -20.66
CA CYS A 206 -15.56 10.95 -20.88
C CYS A 206 -14.76 10.20 -19.80
N ARG A 207 -13.64 9.59 -20.18
CA ARG A 207 -12.74 8.91 -19.22
C ARG A 207 -12.26 9.84 -18.11
N SER A 208 -11.93 11.07 -18.44
CA SER A 208 -11.52 12.12 -17.49
C SER A 208 -12.63 12.44 -16.48
N CYS A 209 -13.88 12.56 -16.95
CA CYS A 209 -15.05 12.81 -16.12
C CYS A 209 -15.31 11.66 -15.13
N LEU A 210 -15.25 10.40 -15.59
CA LEU A 210 -15.38 9.24 -14.69
C LEU A 210 -14.22 9.16 -13.69
N SER A 211 -12.99 9.46 -14.13
CA SER A 211 -11.83 9.48 -13.23
C SER A 211 -12.03 10.50 -12.11
N ALA A 212 -12.40 11.74 -12.46
CA ALA A 212 -12.65 12.80 -11.49
C ALA A 212 -13.82 12.45 -10.55
N TYR A 213 -14.89 11.85 -11.09
CA TYR A 213 -16.03 11.38 -10.30
C TYR A 213 -15.60 10.31 -9.28
N PHE A 214 -14.84 9.31 -9.69
CA PHE A 214 -14.35 8.26 -8.79
C PHE A 214 -13.41 8.82 -7.73
N ASP A 215 -12.45 9.69 -8.11
CA ASP A 215 -11.54 10.32 -7.17
C ASP A 215 -12.30 11.19 -6.14
N THR A 216 -13.29 11.98 -6.59
CA THR A 216 -14.13 12.80 -5.70
C THR A 216 -14.95 11.93 -4.75
N TYR A 217 -15.54 10.84 -5.23
CA TYR A 217 -16.26 9.88 -4.39
C TYR A 217 -15.32 9.24 -3.36
N PHE A 218 -14.06 8.96 -3.72
CA PHE A 218 -13.03 8.42 -2.84
C PHE A 218 -12.54 9.40 -1.78
N ASP A 219 -12.53 10.68 -2.08
CA ASP A 219 -12.23 11.71 -1.09
C ASP A 219 -13.40 11.96 -0.13
N ALA A 220 -14.63 11.92 -0.64
CA ALA A 220 -15.83 12.05 0.16
C ALA A 220 -16.13 10.82 1.03
N THR A 221 -15.66 9.62 0.67
CA THR A 221 -15.98 8.34 1.36
C THR A 221 -15.42 8.21 2.78
N LYS A 222 -14.55 9.13 3.22
CA LYS A 222 -14.05 9.13 4.62
C LYS A 222 -15.18 9.23 5.66
N SER A 223 -16.40 9.62 5.27
CA SER A 223 -17.59 9.75 6.12
C SER A 223 -18.73 8.75 5.87
N PHE A 224 -18.63 7.82 4.91
CA PHE A 224 -19.75 6.91 4.61
C PHE A 224 -19.73 5.62 5.43
N GLU A 225 -20.91 5.17 5.85
CA GLU A 225 -21.13 3.87 6.50
C GLU A 225 -21.09 2.69 5.51
N THR A 226 -21.26 2.95 4.21
CA THR A 226 -21.33 1.90 3.17
C THR A 226 -20.55 2.29 1.92
N PHE A 227 -19.88 1.32 1.29
CA PHE A 227 -19.21 1.52 0.00
C PHE A 227 -20.16 1.12 -1.14
N LYS A 228 -20.87 2.09 -1.73
CA LYS A 228 -21.74 1.89 -2.89
C LYS A 228 -21.53 2.99 -3.93
N LEU A 229 -20.58 2.78 -4.83
CA LEU A 229 -20.33 3.67 -5.96
C LEU A 229 -21.36 3.40 -7.07
N SER A 230 -22.22 4.39 -7.35
CA SER A 230 -23.28 4.29 -8.36
C SER A 230 -22.95 5.05 -9.63
N CYS A 231 -23.70 4.78 -10.69
CA CYS A 231 -23.64 5.51 -11.95
C CYS A 231 -23.87 7.02 -11.70
N PRO A 232 -23.10 7.93 -12.33
CA PRO A 232 -23.31 9.37 -12.19
C PRO A 232 -24.46 9.93 -13.04
N CYS A 233 -25.08 9.11 -13.91
CA CYS A 233 -26.24 9.55 -14.69
C CYS A 233 -27.45 9.79 -13.79
N GLN A 234 -28.20 10.86 -14.06
CA GLN A 234 -29.49 11.10 -13.43
C GLN A 234 -30.43 9.92 -13.70
N GLU A 235 -31.23 9.55 -12.69
CA GLU A 235 -32.16 8.41 -12.72
C GLU A 235 -31.51 7.00 -12.82
N CYS A 236 -30.18 6.89 -12.75
CA CYS A 236 -29.49 5.60 -12.74
C CYS A 236 -28.92 5.24 -11.36
N ASN A 237 -29.48 4.20 -10.72
CA ASN A 237 -29.00 3.70 -9.41
C ASN A 237 -28.12 2.45 -9.49
N GLU A 238 -27.75 2.03 -10.70
CA GLU A 238 -26.88 0.88 -10.93
C GLU A 238 -25.48 1.12 -10.35
N VAL A 239 -24.84 0.06 -9.86
CA VAL A 239 -23.49 0.13 -9.28
C VAL A 239 -22.42 0.14 -10.37
N CYS A 240 -21.38 0.95 -10.17
CA CYS A 240 -20.18 0.87 -10.99
C CYS A 240 -19.40 -0.41 -10.61
N LEU A 241 -19.04 -1.23 -11.61
CA LEU A 241 -18.32 -2.47 -11.34
C LEU A 241 -16.87 -2.18 -10.97
N ILE A 242 -16.23 -3.05 -10.18
CA ILE A 242 -14.79 -2.95 -9.85
C ILE A 242 -13.95 -2.83 -11.14
N ARG A 243 -14.35 -3.54 -12.20
CA ARG A 243 -13.74 -3.41 -13.52
C ARG A 243 -13.77 -1.98 -14.06
N ASP A 244 -14.91 -1.31 -14.00
CA ASP A 244 -15.04 0.07 -14.51
C ASP A 244 -14.07 0.99 -13.80
N ILE A 245 -13.99 0.83 -12.48
CA ILE A 245 -13.08 1.59 -11.63
C ILE A 245 -11.61 1.31 -12.01
N VAL A 246 -11.25 0.03 -12.20
CA VAL A 246 -9.88 -0.38 -12.58
C VAL A 246 -9.50 0.14 -13.97
N SER A 247 -10.41 0.05 -14.95
CA SER A 247 -10.17 0.51 -16.32
C SER A 247 -9.98 2.02 -16.42
N ILE A 248 -10.64 2.79 -15.56
CA ILE A 248 -10.55 4.26 -15.54
C ILE A 248 -9.36 4.76 -14.71
N LEU A 249 -9.12 4.18 -13.54
CA LEU A 249 -8.13 4.70 -12.60
C LEU A 249 -6.74 4.08 -12.76
N GLY A 250 -6.65 2.86 -13.29
CA GLY A 250 -5.40 2.10 -13.32
C GLY A 250 -5.05 1.48 -11.96
N PHE A 251 -4.01 0.63 -11.96
CA PHE A 251 -3.68 -0.23 -10.81
C PHE A 251 -3.21 0.55 -9.58
N GLU A 252 -2.37 1.57 -9.75
CA GLU A 252 -1.82 2.39 -8.65
C GLU A 252 -2.94 3.05 -7.83
N ARG A 253 -3.94 3.61 -8.51
CA ARG A 253 -5.08 4.27 -7.86
C ARG A 253 -6.10 3.27 -7.29
N MET A 254 -6.05 2.00 -7.68
CA MET A 254 -6.87 0.93 -7.08
C MET A 254 -6.43 0.57 -5.66
N ALA A 255 -5.14 0.69 -5.34
CA ALA A 255 -4.66 0.48 -3.98
C ALA A 255 -5.35 1.43 -2.98
N ARG A 256 -5.62 2.68 -3.41
CA ARG A 256 -6.38 3.67 -2.63
C ARG A 256 -7.82 3.22 -2.37
N LEU A 257 -8.50 2.69 -3.40
CA LEU A 257 -9.84 2.10 -3.26
C LEU A 257 -9.86 0.94 -2.26
N ALA A 258 -8.92 0.01 -2.39
CA ALA A 258 -8.85 -1.15 -1.50
C ALA A 258 -8.65 -0.72 -0.03
N MET A 259 -7.82 0.31 0.20
CA MET A 259 -7.64 0.90 1.53
C MET A 259 -8.93 1.54 2.06
N ILE A 260 -9.67 2.29 1.25
CA ILE A 260 -10.95 2.90 1.66
C ILE A 260 -11.98 1.83 1.99
N ALA A 261 -12.13 0.80 1.15
CA ALA A 261 -13.04 -0.31 1.40
C ALA A 261 -12.69 -1.05 2.70
N PHE A 262 -11.39 -1.27 2.94
CA PHE A 262 -10.89 -1.85 4.18
C PHE A 262 -11.18 -0.99 5.41
N GLN A 263 -11.02 0.33 5.31
CA GLN A 263 -11.36 1.27 6.39
C GLN A 263 -12.86 1.23 6.74
N ILE A 264 -13.73 1.24 5.73
CA ILE A 264 -15.19 1.13 5.91
C ILE A 264 -15.53 -0.21 6.58
N TYR A 265 -14.89 -1.30 6.15
CA TYR A 265 -15.07 -2.62 6.74
C TYR A 265 -14.66 -2.66 8.22
N ILE A 266 -13.49 -2.14 8.55
CA ILE A 266 -12.98 -2.11 9.94
C ILE A 266 -13.96 -1.37 10.86
N ARG A 267 -14.43 -0.18 10.45
CA ARG A 267 -15.40 0.61 11.22
C ARG A 267 -16.70 -0.16 11.46
N ARG A 268 -17.19 -0.90 10.47
CA ARG A 268 -18.41 -1.71 10.62
C ARG A 268 -18.25 -2.87 11.59
N VAL A 269 -17.12 -3.57 11.52
CA VAL A 269 -16.89 -4.79 12.32
C VAL A 269 -16.58 -4.44 13.76
N ASP A 270 -15.80 -3.39 13.99
CA ASP A 270 -15.36 -3.01 15.33
C ASP A 270 -14.99 -1.53 15.41
N ASN A 271 -15.87 -0.74 16.02
CA ASN A 271 -15.65 0.67 16.26
C ASN A 271 -14.43 0.99 17.14
N ASN A 272 -13.81 -0.01 17.79
CA ASN A 272 -12.59 0.17 18.58
C ASN A 272 -11.31 0.00 17.77
N LEU A 273 -11.39 -0.32 16.47
CA LEU A 273 -10.21 -0.40 15.60
C LEU A 273 -9.99 0.93 14.89
N VAL A 274 -8.77 1.46 15.04
CA VAL A 274 -8.36 2.77 14.51
C VAL A 274 -7.13 2.58 13.62
N GLN A 275 -7.07 3.32 12.51
CA GLN A 275 -5.88 3.34 11.66
C GLN A 275 -4.84 4.32 12.22
N CYS A 276 -3.56 3.96 12.09
CA CYS A 276 -2.47 4.85 12.42
C CYS A 276 -2.55 6.18 11.64
N MET A 277 -2.20 7.27 12.32
CA MET A 277 -2.21 8.65 11.79
C MET A 277 -0.97 8.98 10.95
N GLY A 278 -0.04 8.04 10.80
CA GLY A 278 1.17 8.25 10.01
C GLY A 278 0.84 8.38 8.53
N ILE A 279 1.53 9.31 7.86
CA ILE A 279 1.50 9.43 6.40
C ILE A 279 1.87 8.07 5.80
N ASP A 280 1.02 7.57 4.90
CA ASP A 280 1.12 6.25 4.25
C ASP A 280 1.20 5.02 5.18
N CYS A 281 0.93 5.19 6.48
CA CYS A 281 0.92 4.10 7.43
C CYS A 281 -0.36 3.28 7.32
N LYS A 282 -0.21 1.98 7.02
CA LYS A 282 -1.32 1.03 6.85
C LYS A 282 -1.66 0.26 8.14
N GLN A 283 -0.99 0.55 9.26
CA GLN A 283 -1.22 -0.15 10.53
C GLN A 283 -2.60 0.16 11.10
N VAL A 284 -3.27 -0.88 11.58
CA VAL A 284 -4.51 -0.78 12.36
C VAL A 284 -4.22 -1.23 13.78
N TYR A 285 -4.80 -0.55 14.76
CA TYR A 285 -4.62 -0.86 16.17
C TYR A 285 -5.91 -0.68 16.95
N ARG A 286 -5.94 -1.26 18.15
CA ARG A 286 -7.01 -1.05 19.12
C ARG A 286 -6.48 -0.09 20.20
N PRO A 287 -7.06 1.11 20.38
CA PRO A 287 -6.62 2.01 21.44
C PRO A 287 -6.80 1.36 22.81
N SER A 288 -5.79 1.51 23.68
CA SER A 288 -5.93 1.13 25.08
C SER A 288 -6.86 2.10 25.81
N LYS A 289 -7.67 1.60 26.75
CA LYS A 289 -8.47 2.45 27.64
C LYS A 289 -7.62 3.11 28.75
N SER A 290 -6.46 2.54 29.05
CA SER A 290 -5.62 2.97 30.19
C SER A 290 -4.55 4.00 29.83
N SER A 291 -4.26 4.21 28.55
CA SER A 291 -3.20 5.10 28.11
C SER A 291 -3.63 5.92 26.91
N SER A 292 -3.28 7.22 26.94
CA SER A 292 -3.44 8.11 25.79
C SER A 292 -2.34 7.93 24.75
N MET A 293 -1.30 7.14 25.05
CA MET A 293 -0.15 6.91 24.19
C MET A 293 -0.33 5.67 23.31
N TYR A 294 -0.11 5.81 22.01
CA TYR A 294 -0.03 4.69 21.07
C TYR A 294 1.30 4.71 20.31
N PHE A 295 2.07 3.63 20.42
CA PHE A 295 3.26 3.39 19.61
C PHE A 295 2.90 2.56 18.37
N CYS A 296 3.11 3.13 17.19
CA CYS A 296 2.88 2.39 15.95
C CYS A 296 4.14 1.59 15.57
N ASN A 297 4.03 0.27 15.52
CA ASN A 297 5.15 -0.59 15.10
C ASN A 297 5.47 -0.54 13.59
N GLN A 298 4.65 0.10 12.74
CA GLN A 298 4.94 0.27 11.31
C GLN A 298 5.67 1.57 11.02
N CYS A 299 5.10 2.71 11.42
CA CYS A 299 5.71 4.02 11.19
C CYS A 299 6.61 4.49 12.33
N ILE A 300 6.66 3.73 13.44
CA ILE A 300 7.55 3.95 14.61
C ILE A 300 7.35 5.32 15.29
N LYS A 301 6.23 5.98 15.00
CA LYS A 301 5.79 7.20 15.66
C LYS A 301 4.90 6.88 16.86
N VAL A 302 4.96 7.76 17.85
CA VAL A 302 4.10 7.73 19.04
C VAL A 302 3.03 8.80 18.86
N TYR A 303 1.77 8.43 19.07
CA TYR A 303 0.63 9.33 18.91
C TYR A 303 -0.20 9.44 20.17
N CYS A 304 -0.88 10.58 20.34
CA CYS A 304 -1.95 10.72 21.30
C CYS A 304 -3.26 10.21 20.68
N VAL A 305 -3.83 9.14 21.24
CA VAL A 305 -5.09 8.55 20.73
C VAL A 305 -6.31 9.44 20.97
N LEU A 306 -6.22 10.40 21.90
CA LEU A 306 -7.35 11.26 22.29
C LEU A 306 -7.52 12.45 21.34
N CYS A 307 -6.42 13.04 20.87
CA CYS A 307 -6.47 14.22 20.00
C CYS A 307 -5.88 13.99 18.60
N ALA A 308 -5.46 12.77 18.31
CA ALA A 308 -5.00 12.31 17.01
C ALA A 308 -3.81 13.09 16.41
N VAL A 309 -2.82 13.40 17.23
CA VAL A 309 -1.55 14.06 16.83
C VAL A 309 -0.34 13.30 17.38
N GLU A 310 0.87 13.68 16.97
CA GLU A 310 2.10 13.14 17.57
C GLU A 310 2.10 13.36 19.09
N TYR A 311 2.50 12.34 19.83
CA TYR A 311 2.33 12.32 21.28
C TYR A 311 3.00 13.52 21.95
N HIS A 312 2.28 14.13 22.88
CA HIS A 312 2.70 15.33 23.57
C HIS A 312 2.89 15.04 25.07
N THR A 313 4.16 15.00 25.49
CA THR A 313 4.52 14.83 26.90
C THR A 313 4.31 16.14 27.67
N GLY A 314 3.95 16.02 28.96
CA GLY A 314 3.93 17.15 29.89
C GLY A 314 2.78 18.16 29.72
N MET A 315 1.81 17.90 28.84
CA MET A 315 0.65 18.78 28.64
C MET A 315 -0.61 18.02 28.23
N THR A 316 -1.77 18.60 28.51
CA THR A 316 -3.07 18.08 28.10
C THR A 316 -3.31 18.30 26.60
N CYS A 317 -4.26 17.56 26.01
CA CYS A 317 -4.65 17.74 24.61
C CYS A 317 -5.14 19.17 24.32
N GLU A 318 -5.79 19.81 25.30
CA GLU A 318 -6.30 21.17 25.17
C GLU A 318 -5.18 22.20 25.15
N GLN A 319 -4.18 22.05 26.03
CA GLN A 319 -2.98 22.88 26.06
C GLN A 319 -2.19 22.76 24.75
N TYR A 320 -2.02 21.53 24.24
CA TYR A 320 -1.35 21.30 22.95
C TYR A 320 -2.07 21.99 21.79
N LYS A 321 -3.40 21.88 21.74
CA LYS A 321 -4.23 22.54 20.71
C LYS A 321 -4.12 24.06 20.81
N LYS A 322 -4.17 24.63 22.02
CA LYS A 322 -4.06 26.08 22.22
C LYS A 322 -2.71 26.61 21.74
N LEU A 323 -1.62 25.94 22.11
CA LEU A 323 -0.26 26.27 21.69
C LEU A 323 -0.12 26.36 20.16
N HIS A 324 -0.66 25.37 19.45
CA HIS A 324 -0.57 25.31 17.98
C HIS A 324 -1.60 26.22 17.28
N LYS A 325 -2.72 26.55 17.91
CA LYS A 325 -3.73 27.49 17.38
C LYS A 325 -3.26 28.94 17.45
N GLU A 326 -2.55 29.30 18.51
CA GLU A 326 -1.98 30.65 18.69
C GLU A 326 -0.80 30.92 17.75
N LYS A 327 -0.28 29.88 17.06
CA LYS A 327 0.86 29.96 16.12
C LYS A 327 2.07 30.70 16.70
N ASN A 328 2.26 30.64 18.02
CA ASN A 328 3.41 31.23 18.67
C ASN A 328 4.63 30.32 18.43
N GLU A 329 5.41 30.67 17.41
CA GLU A 329 6.55 29.88 16.96
C GLU A 329 7.60 29.68 18.06
N ASP A 330 7.85 30.70 18.89
CA ASP A 330 8.80 30.61 20.01
C ASP A 330 8.34 29.62 21.07
N ALA A 331 7.05 29.63 21.42
CA ALA A 331 6.48 28.71 22.40
C ALA A 331 6.42 27.26 21.87
N ILE A 332 6.11 27.08 20.57
CA ILE A 332 6.15 25.78 19.89
C ILE A 332 7.59 25.26 19.81
N LEU A 333 8.55 26.14 19.49
CA LEU A 333 9.96 25.80 19.44
C LEU A 333 10.48 25.40 20.82
N GLN A 334 10.20 26.16 21.88
CA GLN A 334 10.58 25.80 23.24
C GLN A 334 9.98 24.47 23.68
N TYR A 335 8.72 24.22 23.33
CA TYR A 335 8.07 22.93 23.59
C TYR A 335 8.75 21.77 22.84
N ASN A 336 9.05 21.96 21.55
CA ASN A 336 9.73 20.96 20.72
C ASN A 336 11.19 20.73 21.14
N LEU A 337 11.89 21.78 21.61
CA LEU A 337 13.21 21.67 22.22
C LEU A 337 13.13 20.88 23.54
N GLY A 338 12.08 21.08 24.33
CA GLY A 338 11.80 20.28 25.52
C GLY A 338 11.40 18.82 25.24
N LYS A 339 10.98 18.50 24.00
CA LYS A 339 10.78 17.13 23.50
C LYS A 339 12.10 16.47 23.07
N GLN A 340 13.10 17.23 22.65
CA GLN A 340 14.41 16.68 22.29
C GLN A 340 15.16 16.33 23.58
N SER A 341 15.78 15.15 23.59
CA SER A 341 16.33 14.46 24.76
C SER A 341 17.53 15.15 25.44
N TYR A 342 17.81 16.41 25.11
CA TYR A 342 18.93 17.16 25.66
C TYR A 342 18.51 18.33 26.53
N LYS A 343 19.28 18.58 27.59
CA LYS A 343 19.21 19.80 28.40
C LYS A 343 20.60 20.46 28.42
N PRO A 344 20.70 21.79 28.43
CA PRO A 344 21.99 22.46 28.57
C PRO A 344 22.54 22.23 29.97
N CYS A 345 23.86 22.02 30.09
CA CYS A 345 24.53 22.02 31.38
C CYS A 345 24.31 23.36 32.11
N PRO A 346 23.89 23.38 33.40
CA PRO A 346 23.69 24.62 34.16
C PRO A 346 24.93 25.51 34.27
N LYS A 347 26.14 24.92 34.21
CA LYS A 347 27.42 25.64 34.33
C LYS A 347 27.99 26.08 32.97
N CYS A 348 28.12 25.17 32.00
CA CYS A 348 28.81 25.46 30.74
C CYS A 348 27.90 25.50 29.50
N ARG A 349 26.60 25.24 29.67
CA ARG A 349 25.57 25.21 28.60
C ARG A 349 25.79 24.19 27.48
N THR A 350 26.83 23.36 27.52
CA THR A 350 27.00 22.23 26.61
C THR A 350 25.74 21.36 26.63
N PRO A 351 25.17 20.99 25.47
CA PRO A 351 23.99 20.15 25.40
C PRO A 351 24.33 18.76 25.96
N ILE A 352 23.55 18.32 26.94
CA ILE A 352 23.69 17.01 27.58
C ILE A 352 22.49 16.17 27.19
N ASP A 353 22.71 15.04 26.52
CA ASP A 353 21.68 14.05 26.20
C ASP A 353 21.56 13.04 27.36
N LYS A 354 20.34 12.77 27.83
CA LYS A 354 20.11 11.82 28.94
C LYS A 354 19.55 10.50 28.42
N TYR A 355 20.39 9.46 28.45
CA TYR A 355 19.99 8.07 28.18
C TYR A 355 19.38 7.41 29.42
N ALA A 356 18.11 7.74 29.72
CA ALA A 356 17.21 7.07 30.67
C ALA A 356 17.69 6.85 32.13
N GLY A 357 16.75 6.51 33.02
CA GLY A 357 17.04 5.88 34.31
C GLY A 357 17.43 6.81 35.47
N CYS A 358 18.45 7.66 35.36
CA CYS A 358 19.01 8.41 36.52
C CYS A 358 18.94 9.94 36.40
N ASN A 359 18.33 10.61 37.36
CA ASN A 359 18.22 12.07 37.41
C ASN A 359 19.47 12.78 37.96
N ALA A 360 20.45 12.05 38.48
CA ALA A 360 21.77 12.57 38.80
C ALA A 360 22.66 12.52 37.55
N VAL A 361 23.00 13.68 36.98
CA VAL A 361 23.73 13.79 35.71
C VAL A 361 25.05 14.51 35.93
N ARG A 362 26.14 14.03 35.32
CA ARG A 362 27.45 14.69 35.34
C ARG A 362 27.78 15.21 33.95
N CYS A 363 28.13 16.50 33.84
CA CYS A 363 28.58 17.08 32.59
C CYS A 363 29.97 16.53 32.22
N THR A 364 30.14 16.02 31.01
CA THR A 364 31.43 15.48 30.52
C THR A 364 32.46 16.55 30.21
N LEU A 365 32.05 17.81 29.97
CA LEU A 365 32.95 18.90 29.64
C LEU A 365 33.48 19.63 30.88
N CYS A 366 32.60 20.03 31.80
CA CYS A 366 32.99 20.83 32.97
C CYS A 366 32.87 20.07 34.30
N ASN A 367 32.54 18.79 34.27
CA ASN A 367 32.43 17.87 35.42
C ASN A 367 31.42 18.25 36.51
N ILE A 368 30.62 19.31 36.33
CA ILE A 368 29.55 19.65 37.29
C ILE A 368 28.53 18.52 37.35
N GLN A 369 28.09 18.18 38.57
CA GLN A 369 26.99 17.26 38.77
C GLN A 369 25.71 18.08 38.99
N PHE A 370 24.62 17.65 38.36
CA PHE A 370 23.35 18.37 38.44
C PHE A 370 22.15 17.46 38.32
N CYS A 371 21.03 17.91 38.90
CA CYS A 371 19.76 17.22 38.83
C CYS A 371 19.11 17.51 37.47
N TRP A 372 18.84 16.45 36.69
CA TRP A 372 18.18 16.57 35.40
C TRP A 372 16.79 17.23 35.49
N ARG A 373 16.08 17.03 36.61
CA ARG A 373 14.71 17.53 36.80
C ARG A 373 14.68 19.03 37.08
N CYS A 374 15.41 19.47 38.09
CA CYS A 374 15.32 20.84 38.63
C CYS A 374 16.55 21.71 38.33
N GLN A 375 17.58 21.15 37.68
CA GLN A 375 18.83 21.84 37.33
C GLN A 375 19.69 22.30 38.52
N ALA A 376 19.38 21.87 39.76
CA ALA A 376 20.23 22.09 40.92
C ALA A 376 21.61 21.44 40.73
N THR A 377 22.67 22.13 41.14
CA THR A 377 24.06 21.71 40.95
C THR A 377 24.74 21.39 42.27
N ASP A 378 25.63 20.41 42.27
CA ASP A 378 26.55 20.11 43.38
C ASP A 378 27.94 19.80 42.80
N GLU A 379 28.99 20.36 43.38
CA GLU A 379 30.36 20.16 42.89
C GLU A 379 30.95 18.81 43.33
N ILE A 380 30.40 18.21 44.40
CA ILE A 380 30.94 17.03 45.06
C ILE A 380 30.02 15.84 44.85
N ASP A 381 28.74 15.96 45.22
CA ASP A 381 27.80 14.84 45.24
C ASP A 381 26.34 15.29 45.07
N ILE A 382 25.83 15.14 43.85
CA ILE A 382 24.42 15.45 43.54
C ILE A 382 23.43 14.46 44.17
N HIS A 383 23.86 13.31 44.71
CA HIS A 383 22.95 12.35 45.33
C HIS A 383 22.31 12.92 46.61
N LYS A 384 22.98 13.83 47.31
CA LYS A 384 22.43 14.54 48.48
C LYS A 384 21.15 15.29 48.16
N HIS A 385 21.06 15.86 46.96
CA HIS A 385 19.84 16.53 46.48
C HIS A 385 18.62 15.59 46.43
N PHE A 386 18.82 14.29 46.25
CA PHE A 386 17.72 13.30 46.22
C PHE A 386 17.44 12.69 47.60
N MET A 387 18.34 12.88 48.57
CA MET A 387 18.23 12.39 49.95
C MET A 387 17.80 13.48 50.95
N ASP A 388 17.81 14.75 50.56
CA ASP A 388 17.33 15.87 51.37
C ASP A 388 15.79 15.96 51.36
N PRO A 389 15.11 15.81 52.50
CA PRO A 389 13.65 15.96 52.59
C PRO A 389 13.13 17.35 52.17
N ASN A 390 13.98 18.38 52.22
CA ASN A 390 13.63 19.74 51.79
C ASN A 390 13.77 19.95 50.27
N SER A 391 14.33 18.97 49.56
CA SER A 391 14.51 19.05 48.11
C SER A 391 13.21 18.72 47.36
N PRO A 392 12.86 19.47 46.29
CA PRO A 392 11.72 19.13 45.43
C PRO A 392 11.88 17.76 44.71
N CYS A 393 13.10 17.21 44.72
CA CYS A 393 13.44 15.93 44.11
C CYS A 393 13.77 14.81 45.11
N TYR A 394 13.37 14.95 46.39
CA TYR A 394 13.48 13.87 47.37
C TYR A 394 12.89 12.55 46.84
N ASN A 395 13.64 11.44 46.94
CA ASN A 395 13.29 10.11 46.42
C ASN A 395 12.98 10.01 44.91
N LYS A 396 13.41 10.99 44.10
CA LYS A 396 13.15 11.02 42.64
C LYS A 396 14.43 10.81 41.81
N MET A 397 15.38 10.03 42.33
CA MET A 397 16.66 9.78 41.66
C MET A 397 16.48 8.95 40.39
N LEU A 398 15.54 8.01 40.36
CA LEU A 398 15.27 7.18 39.18
C LEU A 398 13.90 7.50 38.56
N ASP A 399 13.80 7.36 37.23
CA ASP A 399 12.56 7.62 36.47
C ASP A 399 11.61 6.39 36.42
N VAL A 400 12.00 5.24 36.98
CA VAL A 400 11.24 3.98 36.94
C VAL A 400 10.86 3.53 38.34
N ASN A 401 9.58 3.23 38.55
CA ASN A 401 9.12 2.42 39.69
C ASN A 401 9.51 0.96 39.38
N MET A 402 10.45 0.37 40.12
CA MET A 402 11.03 -0.96 39.83
C MET A 402 10.06 -2.16 40.03
N ALA A 403 8.74 -1.93 40.06
CA ALA A 403 7.76 -2.97 40.40
C ALA A 403 6.97 -3.53 39.20
N GLU A 404 7.15 -3.06 37.96
CA GLU A 404 6.25 -3.41 36.84
C GLU A 404 6.96 -3.86 35.55
N ILE A 405 8.17 -4.42 35.62
CA ILE A 405 8.82 -4.97 34.42
C ILE A 405 9.35 -6.37 34.70
N GLU A 406 8.49 -7.36 34.49
CA GLU A 406 8.89 -8.72 34.10
C GLU A 406 8.53 -8.91 32.61
N PHE A 407 9.45 -9.49 31.85
CA PHE A 407 9.32 -9.81 30.42
C PHE A 407 8.95 -11.29 30.22
#